data_AF-A0ABD3VYN1-F1
#
_entry.id   AF-A0ABD3VYN1-F1
#
_cell.length_a   1.000
_cell.length_b   1.000
_cell.length_c   1.000
_cell.angle_alpha   90.00
_cell.angle_beta   90.00
_cell.angle_gamma   90.00
#
_symmetry.space_group_name_H-M   'P 1'
#
loop_
_entity.id
_entity.type
_entity.pdbx_description
1 polymer ?
#
loop_
_entity_poly.entity_id
_entity_poly.type
_entity_poly.pdbx_seq_one_letter_code
_entity_poly.pdbx_strand_id
1 'polypeptide(L)'
;DLFDMLLPMLCIYQEYVRNHHYSLQVLAEYKQRSEFNNLLKRYEEKPACENRTLETFLTYPMHQIPRYIITLHELLAHTPHDHVERQSLEYAKGKLEELSK
;
A
#
# COMPACT_ATOMS: atom_id res chain seq x y z
N ASP A 1 11.35 -8.52 -15.00
CA ASP A 1 10.57 -9.72 -14.63
C ASP A 1 9.65 -9.55 -13.42
N LEU A 2 10.12 -9.46 -12.18
CA LEU A 2 9.21 -9.36 -11.01
C LEU A 2 8.48 -8.00 -10.92
N PHE A 3 9.18 -6.89 -11.15
CA PHE A 3 8.57 -5.56 -11.14
C PHE A 3 7.61 -5.34 -12.31
N ASP A 4 7.90 -5.92 -13.47
CA ASP A 4 7.00 -5.85 -14.63
C ASP A 4 5.70 -6.62 -14.37
N MET A 5 5.76 -7.73 -13.61
CA MET A 5 4.57 -8.46 -13.16
C MET A 5 3.77 -7.68 -12.09
N LEU A 6 4.43 -6.84 -11.29
CA LEU A 6 3.79 -6.04 -10.24
C LEU A 6 3.20 -4.72 -10.79
N LEU A 7 3.73 -4.19 -11.89
CA LEU A 7 3.32 -2.91 -12.47
C LEU A 7 1.79 -2.77 -12.67
N PRO A 8 1.07 -3.75 -13.25
CA PRO A 8 -0.39 -3.71 -13.40
C PRO A 8 -1.11 -3.65 -12.05
N MET A 9 -0.55 -4.29 -11.01
CA MET A 9 -1.07 -4.19 -9.66
C MET A 9 -0.80 -2.81 -9.04
N LEU A 10 0.16 -2.03 -9.52
CA LEU A 10 0.36 -0.68 -8.99
C LEU A 10 -0.67 0.33 -9.53
N CYS A 11 -1.24 0.11 -10.72
CA CYS A 11 -2.33 0.94 -11.24
C CYS A 11 -3.59 0.87 -10.36
N ILE A 12 -3.93 -0.32 -9.82
CA ILE A 12 -5.07 -0.44 -8.88
C ILE A 12 -4.80 0.28 -7.55
N TYR A 13 -3.54 0.50 -7.17
CA TYR A 13 -3.21 1.27 -5.97
C TYR A 13 -3.51 2.75 -6.15
N GLN A 14 -3.36 3.33 -7.35
CA GLN A 14 -3.71 4.73 -7.57
C GLN A 14 -5.20 4.98 -7.34
N GLU A 15 -6.05 4.08 -7.85
CA GLU A 15 -7.50 4.13 -7.63
C GLU A 15 -7.83 4.00 -6.13
N TYR A 16 -7.16 3.09 -5.44
CA TYR A 16 -7.33 2.92 -4.00
C TYR A 16 -6.93 4.19 -3.22
N VAL A 17 -5.76 4.77 -3.52
CA VAL A 17 -5.24 5.98 -2.88
C VAL A 17 -6.20 7.15 -3.10
N ARG A 18 -6.69 7.33 -4.34
CA ARG A 18 -7.64 8.39 -4.69
C ARG A 18 -8.94 8.28 -3.91
N ASN A 19 -9.44 7.06 -3.72
CA ASN A 19 -10.70 6.81 -3.02
C ASN A 19 -10.55 6.66 -1.49
N HIS A 20 -9.32 6.59 -0.97
CA HIS A 20 -9.07 6.26 0.44
C HIS A 20 -9.80 7.20 1.41
N HIS A 21 -9.77 8.51 1.15
CA HIS A 21 -10.48 9.48 1.99
C HIS A 21 -11.99 9.23 2.00
N TYR A 22 -12.58 8.97 0.84
CA TYR A 22 -13.99 8.65 0.70
C TYR A 22 -14.34 7.33 1.43
N SER A 23 -13.50 6.30 1.30
CA SER A 23 -13.69 5.04 2.02
C SER A 23 -13.70 5.22 3.54
N LEU A 24 -12.82 6.08 4.08
CA LEU A 24 -12.81 6.39 5.51
C LEU A 24 -14.04 7.19 5.96
N GLN A 25 -14.54 8.12 5.13
CA GLN A 25 -15.78 8.85 5.43
C GLN A 25 -16.98 7.90 5.51
N VAL A 26 -17.13 7.01 4.52
CA VAL A 26 -18.19 6.01 4.52
C VAL A 26 -18.06 5.09 5.74
N LEU A 27 -16.85 4.65 6.08
CA LEU A 27 -16.63 3.85 7.27
C LEU A 27 -17.06 4.60 8.56
N ALA A 28 -16.72 5.88 8.68
CA ALA A 28 -17.12 6.70 9.81
C ALA A 28 -18.65 6.86 9.92
N GLU A 29 -19.36 7.00 8.79
CA GLU A 29 -20.82 7.03 8.75
C GLU A 29 -21.42 5.71 9.24
N TYR A 30 -20.92 4.58 8.73
CA TYR A 30 -21.43 3.26 9.12
C TYR A 30 -21.10 2.90 10.57
N LYS A 31 -20.00 3.40 11.13
CA LYS A 31 -19.67 3.25 12.56
C LYS A 31 -20.70 3.91 13.49
N GLN A 32 -21.49 4.88 13.01
CA GLN A 32 -22.61 5.44 13.79
C GLN A 32 -23.77 4.46 13.95
N ARG A 33 -23.85 3.43 13.09
CA ARG A 33 -24.90 2.40 13.15
C ARG A 33 -24.46 1.30 14.12
N SER A 34 -25.25 1.08 15.17
CA SER A 34 -24.92 0.14 16.25
C SER A 34 -24.68 -1.29 15.76
N GLU A 35 -25.49 -1.78 14.83
CA GLU A 35 -25.35 -3.12 14.25
C GLU A 35 -24.00 -3.32 13.56
N PHE A 36 -23.61 -2.36 12.71
CA PHE A 36 -22.33 -2.41 12.01
C PHE A 36 -21.15 -2.26 12.98
N ASN A 37 -21.24 -1.33 13.93
CA ASN A 37 -20.18 -1.11 14.91
C ASN A 37 -19.93 -2.36 15.77
N ASN A 38 -21.00 -3.03 16.22
CA ASN A 38 -20.90 -4.27 16.99
C ASN A 38 -20.29 -5.40 16.15
N LEU A 39 -20.70 -5.54 14.89
CA LEU A 39 -20.13 -6.51 13.97
C LEU A 39 -18.64 -6.25 13.74
N LEU A 40 -18.27 -5.00 13.51
CA LEU A 40 -16.90 -4.58 13.27
C LEU A 40 -16.00 -4.87 14.48
N LYS A 41 -16.42 -4.50 15.70
CA LYS A 41 -15.66 -4.80 16.92
C LYS A 41 -15.41 -6.30 17.09
N ARG A 42 -16.41 -7.14 16.81
CA ARG A 42 -16.26 -8.59 16.86
C ARG A 42 -15.20 -9.11 15.87
N TYR A 43 -15.02 -8.45 14.73
CA TYR A 43 -13.95 -8.79 13.80
C TYR A 43 -12.59 -8.27 14.26
N GLU A 44 -12.53 -7.04 14.78
CA GLU A 44 -11.29 -6.42 15.28
C GLU A 44 -10.72 -7.13 16.52
N GLU A 45 -11.56 -7.78 17.33
CA GLU A 45 -11.16 -8.62 18.47
C GLU A 45 -10.48 -9.94 18.06
N LYS A 46 -10.50 -10.32 16.78
CA LYS A 46 -9.84 -11.54 16.32
C LYS A 46 -8.33 -11.42 16.53
N PRO A 47 -7.64 -12.48 16.99
CA PRO A 47 -6.19 -12.46 17.19
C PRO A 47 -5.40 -12.05 15.94
N ALA A 48 -5.89 -12.43 14.75
CA ALA A 48 -5.29 -12.08 13.46
C ALA A 48 -5.27 -10.57 13.18
N CYS A 49 -6.13 -9.79 13.85
CA CYS A 49 -6.17 -8.34 13.70
C CYS A 49 -5.16 -7.62 14.62
N GLU A 50 -4.54 -8.32 15.59
CA GLU A 50 -3.52 -7.74 16.47
C GLU A 50 -3.94 -6.42 17.14
N ASN A 51 -5.21 -6.30 17.56
CA ASN A 51 -5.83 -5.08 18.11
C ASN A 51 -5.85 -3.87 17.16
N ARG A 52 -5.72 -4.09 15.85
CA ARG A 52 -5.79 -3.03 14.83
C ARG A 52 -7.21 -2.88 14.32
N THR A 53 -7.57 -1.63 14.05
CA THR A 53 -8.88 -1.30 13.50
C THR A 53 -8.92 -1.49 11.99
N LEU A 54 -10.12 -1.58 11.42
CA LEU A 54 -10.28 -1.59 9.97
C LEU A 54 -9.66 -0.35 9.29
N GLU A 55 -9.76 0.84 9.90
CA GLU A 55 -9.07 2.04 9.39
C GLU A 55 -7.57 1.80 9.24
N THR A 56 -6.95 1.17 10.24
CA THR A 56 -5.51 0.90 10.25
C THR A 56 -5.14 0.05 9.03
N PHE A 57 -5.87 -1.03 8.77
CA PHE A 57 -5.64 -1.87 7.59
C PHE A 57 -5.86 -1.10 6.29
N LEU A 58 -6.86 -0.22 6.24
CA LEU A 58 -7.11 0.61 5.07
C LEU A 58 -5.97 1.59 4.78
N THR A 59 -5.16 1.96 5.76
CA THR A 59 -3.97 2.81 5.54
C THR A 59 -2.76 2.06 4.98
N TYR A 60 -2.70 0.73 5.04
CA TYR A 60 -1.51 0.00 4.63
C TYR A 60 -1.16 0.19 3.15
N PRO A 61 -2.12 0.13 2.21
CA PRO A 61 -1.82 0.39 0.80
C PRO A 61 -1.30 1.80 0.54
N MET A 62 -1.67 2.79 1.37
CA MET A 62 -1.19 4.18 1.25
C MET A 62 0.32 4.29 1.47
N HIS A 63 0.86 3.49 2.38
CA HIS A 63 2.29 3.52 2.75
C HIS A 63 3.14 2.56 1.92
N GLN A 64 2.52 1.59 1.25
CA GLN A 64 3.24 0.53 0.55
C GLN A 64 4.06 1.06 -0.63
N ILE A 65 3.49 1.97 -1.44
CA ILE A 65 4.18 2.56 -2.60
C ILE A 65 5.39 3.41 -2.18
N PRO A 66 5.27 4.37 -1.24
CA PRO A 66 6.43 5.07 -0.69
C PRO A 66 7.49 4.13 -0.13
N ARG A 67 7.08 3.06 0.57
CA ARG A 67 8.02 2.09 1.14
C ARG A 67 8.82 1.36 0.06
N TYR A 68 8.20 0.97 -1.05
CA TYR A 68 8.92 0.34 -2.16
C TYR A 68 9.92 1.31 -2.81
N ILE A 69 9.56 2.59 -2.96
CA ILE A 69 10.49 3.61 -3.48
C ILE A 69 11.71 3.74 -2.57
N ILE A 70 11.53 3.82 -1.26
CA ILE A 70 12.63 3.90 -0.28
C ILE A 70 13.50 2.63 -0.34
N THR A 71 12.86 1.46 -0.32
CA THR A 71 13.57 0.17 -0.36
C THR A 71 14.39 0.03 -1.64
N LEU A 72 13.87 0.47 -2.79
CA LEU A 72 14.59 0.45 -4.06
C LEU A 72 15.75 1.44 -4.08
N HIS A 73 15.60 2.62 -3.47
CA HIS A 73 16.71 3.55 -3.31
C HIS A 73 17.85 2.93 -2.49
N GLU A 74 17.52 2.34 -1.35
CA GLU A 74 18.50 1.68 -0.48
C GLU A 74 19.17 0.50 -1.18
N LEU A 75 18.40 -0.32 -1.89
CA LEU A 75 18.91 -1.46 -2.66
C LEU A 75 19.88 -1.00 -3.76
N LEU A 76 19.53 0.03 -4.52
CA LEU A 76 20.38 0.61 -5.57
C LEU A 76 21.67 1.22 -5.02
N ALA A 77 21.61 1.83 -3.83
CA ALA A 77 22.79 2.39 -3.17
C ALA A 77 23.83 1.31 -2.79
N HIS A 78 23.37 0.07 -2.56
CA HIS A 78 24.22 -1.08 -2.23
C HIS A 78 24.47 -2.03 -3.41
N THR A 79 23.94 -1.72 -4.59
CA THR A 79 24.11 -2.54 -5.80
C THR A 79 25.27 -1.99 -6.64
N PRO A 80 26.33 -2.77 -6.94
CA PRO A 80 27.44 -2.32 -7.80
C PRO A 80 26.99 -1.84 -9.18
N HIS A 81 27.76 -0.93 -9.80
CA HIS A 81 27.42 -0.35 -11.12
C HIS A 81 27.43 -1.36 -12.27
N ASP A 82 28.25 -2.40 -12.15
CA ASP A 82 28.41 -3.49 -13.11
C ASP A 82 27.44 -4.67 -12.86
N HIS A 83 26.60 -4.57 -11.83
CA HIS A 83 25.65 -5.63 -11.51
C HIS A 83 24.53 -5.73 -12.56
N VAL A 84 24.25 -6.95 -13.01
CA VAL A 84 23.28 -7.24 -14.09
C VAL A 84 21.86 -6.71 -13.82
N GLU A 85 21.44 -6.66 -12.55
CA GLU A 85 20.11 -6.17 -12.15
C GLU A 85 20.02 -4.65 -11.99
N ARG A 86 21.13 -3.91 -12.05
CA ARG A 86 21.11 -2.48 -11.71
C ARG A 86 20.19 -1.67 -12.62
N GLN A 87 20.24 -1.94 -13.93
CA GLN A 87 19.38 -1.27 -14.91
C GLN A 87 17.90 -1.58 -14.67
N SER A 88 17.57 -2.84 -14.35
CA SER A 88 16.21 -3.27 -14.00
C SER A 88 15.69 -2.55 -12.75
N LEU A 89 16.54 -2.39 -11.73
CA LEU A 89 16.21 -1.69 -10.50
C LEU A 89 16.02 -0.18 -10.71
N GLU A 90 16.87 0.46 -11.51
CA GLU A 90 16.72 1.87 -11.88
C GLU A 90 15.42 2.12 -12.68
N TYR A 91 15.08 1.21 -13.60
CA TYR A 91 13.81 1.25 -14.33
C TYR A 91 12.59 1.12 -13.40
N ALA A 92 12.61 0.11 -12.51
CA ALA A 92 11.54 -0.11 -11.54
C ALA A 92 11.32 1.09 -10.61
N LYS A 93 12.43 1.69 -10.14
CA LYS A 93 12.41 2.91 -9.34
C LYS A 93 11.72 4.04 -10.10
N GLY A 94 12.15 4.33 -11.33
CA GLY A 94 11.56 5.40 -12.15
C GLY A 94 10.06 5.22 -12.36
N LYS A 95 9.61 3.98 -12.58
CA LYS A 95 8.18 3.67 -12.73
C LYS A 95 7.38 3.90 -11.45
N LEU A 96 7.91 3.51 -10.29
CA LEU A 96 7.26 3.76 -9.01
C LEU A 96 7.19 5.26 -8.67
N GLU A 97 8.24 6.02 -9.00
CA GLU A 97 8.24 7.47 -8.84
C GLU A 97 7.20 8.15 -9.74
N GLU A 98 7.08 7.74 -11.01
CA GLU A 98 6.02 8.20 -11.93
C GLU A 98 4.62 7.92 -11.37
N LEU A 99 4.39 6.73 -10.79
CA LEU A 99 3.11 6.33 -10.22
C LEU A 99 2.76 7.07 -8.92
N SER A 100 3.76 7.60 -8.21
CA SER A 100 3.60 8.34 -6.95
C SER A 100 3.29 9.83 -7.12
N LYS A 101 3.40 10.35 -8.35
CA LYS A 101 3.00 11.71 -8.72
C LYS A 101 1.49 11.81 -8.93
#